data_AF-A0A226EXC8-F1
#
_entry.id   AF-A0A226EXC8-F1
#
_cell.length_a   1.000
_cell.length_b   1.000
_cell.length_c   1.000
_cell.angle_alpha   90.00
_cell.angle_beta   90.00
_cell.angle_gamma   90.00
#
_symmetry.space_group_name_H-M   'P 1'
#
loop_
_entity.id
_entity.type
_entity.pdbx_description
1 polymer ?
#
loop_
_entity_poly.entity_id
_entity_poly.type
_entity_poly.pdbx_seq_one_letter_code
_entity_poly.pdbx_strand_id
1 'polypeptide(L)'
;MHPGAQQEVSPVGFFKLLKTAYVGGLSFKKYVADVLNPPPTASYIPLMSTLARWSTLSFSIPMISRKSMQVSPIRSPLQWGVFTFSVLNMTFHASIFLFWMATNVFFPKVVTLPVWKQVMTSYFGATSYVNRLLFVVGELGKVTTLSNPIAIFILSVTSPCTPPVVTALLLPACRNGWDNVGGLLVWQKILLGLWQAFSWMTIDSVIILMLANLMVYPAEMMTLRVDSLEKEAIKSSEKIRFYRVTQVLEKLMNDVWRKPLMAIGLLGIIIAETTSLYVLTTSSSKVTVPILEFFIMIGADFFGVIHVVYRILSLPHLSSKKLIRNAKLVQKGDSPWFTRFLKSCSPLKIGMGDGNFFDRLTPFVIWQFCVDMLVNMLLI
;
A
#
# COMPACT_ATOMS: atom_id res chain seq x y z
N MET A 1 -29.28 40.92 -14.52
CA MET A 1 -28.68 40.75 -13.18
C MET A 1 -29.76 40.24 -12.25
N HIS A 2 -29.74 38.94 -11.92
CA HIS A 2 -30.61 38.35 -10.90
C HIS A 2 -29.73 37.95 -9.71
N PRO A 3 -30.08 38.33 -8.46
CA PRO A 3 -29.37 37.88 -7.29
C PRO A 3 -29.73 36.41 -7.03
N GLY A 4 -28.75 35.52 -7.18
CA GLY A 4 -28.91 34.10 -6.89
C GLY A 4 -28.92 33.87 -5.37
N ALA A 5 -30.04 33.38 -4.86
CA ALA A 5 -30.22 33.03 -3.45
C ALA A 5 -29.18 32.00 -2.99
N GLN A 6 -28.44 32.33 -1.93
CA GLN A 6 -27.61 31.38 -1.19
C GLN A 6 -28.52 30.47 -0.36
N GLN A 7 -28.55 29.19 -0.70
CA GLN A 7 -29.25 28.18 0.06
C GLN A 7 -28.37 27.74 1.23
N GLU A 8 -28.70 28.21 2.44
CA GLU A 8 -28.07 27.77 3.69
C GLU A 8 -28.29 26.27 3.90
N VAL A 9 -27.19 25.51 4.00
CA VAL A 9 -27.23 24.09 4.34
C VAL A 9 -27.35 23.97 5.86
N SER A 10 -28.54 23.60 6.32
CA SER A 10 -28.86 23.42 7.73
C SER A 10 -28.03 22.28 8.39
N PRO A 11 -27.44 22.49 9.58
CA PRO A 11 -26.60 21.50 10.29
C PRO A 11 -27.34 20.24 10.77
N VAL A 12 -28.66 20.15 10.56
CA VAL A 12 -29.51 19.03 11.00
C VAL A 12 -29.23 17.73 10.21
N GLY A 13 -28.64 17.82 9.01
CA GLY A 13 -28.34 16.65 8.17
C GLY A 13 -27.27 15.70 8.75
N PHE A 14 -26.27 16.24 9.45
CA PHE A 14 -25.13 15.46 9.95
C PHE A 14 -25.47 14.59 11.17
N PHE A 15 -26.29 15.12 12.09
CA PHE A 15 -26.78 14.33 13.23
C PHE A 15 -27.75 13.20 12.82
N LYS A 16 -28.48 13.36 11.70
CA LYS A 16 -29.27 12.28 11.09
C LYS A 16 -28.39 11.16 10.52
N LEU A 17 -27.19 11.49 10.05
CA LEU A 17 -26.19 10.54 9.53
C LEU A 17 -25.52 9.70 10.64
N LEU A 18 -25.28 10.31 11.81
CA LEU A 18 -24.84 9.58 13.02
C LEU A 18 -25.95 8.68 13.60
N LYS A 19 -27.23 9.10 13.50
CA LYS A 19 -28.37 8.25 13.91
C LYS A 19 -28.62 7.07 12.97
N THR A 20 -28.14 7.13 11.72
CA THR A 20 -28.19 6.02 10.76
C THR A 20 -26.95 5.10 10.82
N ALA A 21 -25.98 5.38 11.71
CA ALA A 21 -24.88 4.49 12.05
C ALA A 21 -25.32 3.30 12.95
N TYR A 22 -26.54 2.80 12.73
CA TYR A 22 -27.00 1.51 13.22
C TYR A 22 -26.38 0.44 12.29
N VAL A 23 -25.07 0.20 12.44
CA VAL A 23 -24.32 -0.76 11.62
C VAL A 23 -24.79 -2.17 11.97
N GLY A 24 -25.66 -2.74 11.13
CA GLY A 24 -26.06 -4.15 11.20
C GLY A 24 -26.72 -4.61 12.50
N GLY A 25 -27.37 -3.70 13.25
CA GLY A 25 -28.06 -4.06 14.51
C GLY A 25 -27.15 -4.25 15.74
N LEU A 26 -25.84 -3.99 15.62
CA LEU A 26 -24.90 -4.06 16.74
C LEU A 26 -24.74 -2.70 17.42
N SER A 27 -24.95 -2.68 18.74
CA SER A 27 -24.65 -1.53 19.59
C SER A 27 -23.18 -1.14 19.47
N PHE A 28 -22.87 0.14 19.29
CA PHE A 28 -21.50 0.66 19.20
C PHE A 28 -20.61 0.23 20.38
N LYS A 29 -21.18 0.12 21.60
CA LYS A 29 -20.46 -0.39 22.77
C LYS A 29 -20.03 -1.85 22.59
N LYS A 30 -20.89 -2.69 22.01
CA LYS A 30 -20.59 -4.09 21.73
C LYS A 30 -19.55 -4.22 20.62
N TYR A 31 -19.64 -3.40 19.58
CA TYR A 31 -18.62 -3.32 18.53
C TYR A 31 -17.24 -2.95 19.11
N VAL A 32 -17.15 -1.93 19.95
CA VAL A 32 -15.87 -1.54 20.59
C VAL A 32 -15.35 -2.64 21.51
N ALA A 33 -16.23 -3.30 22.27
CA ALA A 33 -15.84 -4.43 23.13
C ALA A 33 -15.30 -5.62 22.31
N ASP A 34 -15.94 -5.95 21.18
CA ASP A 34 -15.53 -7.03 20.28
C ASP A 34 -14.22 -6.71 19.54
N VAL A 35 -13.94 -5.43 19.28
CA VAL A 35 -12.65 -4.97 18.71
C VAL A 35 -11.52 -5.06 19.74
N LEU A 36 -11.80 -4.71 20.99
CA LEU A 36 -10.80 -4.74 22.07
C LEU A 36 -10.54 -6.16 22.59
N ASN A 37 -11.52 -7.06 22.49
CA ASN A 37 -11.43 -8.45 22.96
C ASN A 37 -12.07 -9.43 21.96
N PRO A 38 -11.48 -9.65 20.77
CA PRO A 38 -12.08 -10.51 19.77
C PRO A 38 -12.07 -11.98 20.22
N PRO A 39 -13.15 -12.74 20.03
CA PRO A 39 -13.15 -14.18 20.31
C PRO A 39 -12.21 -14.91 19.33
N PRO A 40 -11.57 -16.02 19.75
CA PRO A 40 -10.50 -16.69 18.99
C PRO A 40 -10.94 -17.28 17.63
N THR A 41 -12.24 -17.34 17.35
CA THR A 41 -12.82 -17.84 16.09
C THR A 41 -13.35 -16.74 15.17
N ALA A 42 -13.25 -15.46 15.56
CA ALA A 42 -13.76 -14.36 14.75
C ALA A 42 -12.90 -14.10 13.51
N SER A 43 -13.54 -14.09 12.34
CA SER A 43 -12.95 -13.56 11.12
C SER A 43 -12.74 -12.06 11.26
N TYR A 44 -11.50 -11.59 11.10
CA TYR A 44 -11.17 -10.16 11.08
C TYR A 44 -11.62 -9.45 9.79
N ILE A 45 -12.14 -10.18 8.79
CA ILE A 45 -12.53 -9.66 7.49
C ILE A 45 -13.59 -8.54 7.58
N PRO A 46 -14.68 -8.65 8.38
CA PRO A 46 -15.67 -7.58 8.49
C PRO A 46 -15.12 -6.33 9.17
N LEU A 47 -14.23 -6.51 10.17
CA LEU A 47 -13.57 -5.41 10.85
C LEU A 47 -12.60 -4.69 9.90
N MET A 48 -11.75 -5.41 9.19
CA MET A 48 -10.83 -4.85 8.21
C MET A 48 -11.58 -4.19 7.05
N SER A 49 -12.68 -4.79 6.57
CA SER A 49 -13.55 -4.19 5.56
C SER A 49 -14.21 -2.91 6.06
N THR A 50 -14.65 -2.87 7.32
CA THR A 50 -15.27 -1.69 7.91
C THR A 50 -14.23 -0.59 8.11
N LEU A 51 -13.07 -0.90 8.68
CA LEU A 51 -11.97 0.05 8.82
C LEU A 51 -11.48 0.56 7.47
N ALA A 52 -11.30 -0.30 6.48
CA ALA A 52 -10.96 0.11 5.11
C ALA A 52 -12.03 1.03 4.50
N ARG A 53 -13.31 0.76 4.75
CA ARG A 53 -14.43 1.62 4.31
C ARG A 53 -14.43 2.96 5.02
N TRP A 54 -14.14 3.01 6.32
CA TRP A 54 -14.03 4.25 7.08
C TRP A 54 -12.81 5.07 6.67
N SER A 55 -11.66 4.42 6.47
CA SER A 55 -10.44 5.04 5.94
C SER A 55 -10.65 5.59 4.54
N THR A 56 -11.28 4.83 3.63
CA THR A 56 -11.58 5.32 2.28
C THR A 56 -12.57 6.49 2.29
N LEU A 57 -13.55 6.50 3.20
CA LEU A 57 -14.45 7.64 3.40
C LEU A 57 -13.75 8.88 3.96
N SER A 58 -12.70 8.73 4.78
CA SER A 58 -11.91 9.85 5.28
C SER A 58 -10.87 10.36 4.27
N PHE A 59 -10.42 9.52 3.33
CA PHE A 59 -9.54 9.93 2.23
C PHE A 59 -10.24 10.72 1.11
N SER A 60 -11.57 10.65 1.01
CA SER A 60 -12.33 11.20 -0.12
C SER A 60 -13.19 12.42 0.25
N ILE A 61 -12.59 13.48 0.78
CA ILE A 61 -13.19 14.82 0.64
C ILE A 61 -12.28 15.63 -0.30
N PRO A 62 -12.43 15.52 -1.63
CA PRO A 62 -11.85 16.50 -2.51
C PRO A 62 -12.47 17.87 -2.16
N MET A 63 -11.64 18.83 -1.79
CA MET A 63 -11.98 20.25 -1.65
C MET A 63 -12.21 20.91 -3.03
N ILE A 64 -12.98 20.25 -3.88
CA ILE A 64 -13.33 20.73 -5.20
C ILE A 64 -14.77 21.25 -5.11
N SER A 65 -14.91 22.56 -5.18
CA SER A 65 -16.22 23.19 -5.32
C SER A 65 -16.88 22.65 -6.59
N ARG A 66 -18.05 22.03 -6.43
CA ARG A 66 -18.83 21.39 -7.51
C ARG A 66 -19.17 22.35 -8.66
N LYS A 67 -19.11 23.66 -8.42
CA LYS A 67 -19.47 24.70 -9.39
C LYS A 67 -18.30 25.27 -10.17
N SER A 68 -17.05 25.15 -9.71
CA SER A 68 -15.93 25.84 -10.35
C SER A 68 -14.76 24.96 -10.77
N MET A 69 -14.72 23.68 -10.36
CA MET A 69 -13.53 22.82 -10.52
C MET A 69 -12.23 23.42 -9.95
N GLN A 70 -12.30 24.58 -9.30
CA GLN A 70 -11.17 25.25 -8.67
C GLN A 70 -11.05 24.77 -7.23
N VAL A 71 -9.81 24.50 -6.84
CA VAL A 71 -9.43 24.19 -5.46
C VAL A 71 -9.72 25.43 -4.62
N SER A 72 -10.75 25.37 -3.78
CA SER A 72 -11.06 26.45 -2.85
C SER A 72 -10.34 26.20 -1.52
N PRO A 73 -9.59 27.16 -0.97
CA PRO A 73 -9.01 27.02 0.36
C PRO A 73 -10.10 26.77 1.42
N ILE A 74 -9.75 26.07 2.50
CA ILE A 74 -10.63 25.80 3.66
C ILE A 74 -11.13 27.14 4.22
N ARG A 75 -12.43 27.45 4.04
CA ARG A 75 -13.01 28.74 4.45
C ARG A 75 -13.93 28.62 5.65
N SER A 76 -14.62 27.51 5.82
CA SER A 76 -15.60 27.38 6.92
C SER A 76 -14.98 26.72 8.16
N PRO A 77 -15.36 27.15 9.37
CA PRO A 77 -14.97 26.49 10.62
C PRO A 77 -15.30 24.99 10.63
N LEU A 78 -16.40 24.59 9.95
CA LEU A 78 -16.79 23.20 9.82
C LEU A 78 -15.77 22.38 9.00
N GLN A 79 -15.26 22.93 7.88
CA GLN A 79 -14.23 22.26 7.08
C GLN A 79 -12.93 22.11 7.87
N TRP A 80 -12.55 23.14 8.64
CA TRP A 80 -11.42 23.05 9.59
C TRP A 80 -11.64 21.98 10.65
N GLY A 81 -12.85 21.87 11.20
CA GLY A 81 -13.20 20.84 12.17
C GLY A 81 -13.09 19.42 11.60
N VAL A 82 -13.60 19.19 10.39
CA VAL A 82 -13.53 17.88 9.71
C VAL A 82 -12.09 17.50 9.36
N PHE A 83 -11.31 18.43 8.82
CA PHE A 83 -9.90 18.21 8.53
C PHE A 83 -9.12 17.88 9.81
N THR A 84 -9.30 18.68 10.87
CA THR A 84 -8.65 18.46 12.17
C THR A 84 -9.04 17.11 12.76
N PHE A 85 -10.32 16.72 12.71
CA PHE A 85 -10.79 15.43 13.18
C PHE A 85 -10.18 14.26 12.39
N SER A 86 -10.08 14.40 11.06
CA SER A 86 -9.44 13.38 10.20
C SER A 86 -7.95 13.21 10.53
N VAL A 87 -7.22 14.32 10.71
CA VAL A 87 -5.81 14.30 11.14
C VAL A 87 -5.68 13.65 12.52
N LEU A 88 -6.50 14.06 13.50
CA LEU A 88 -6.47 13.48 14.84
C LEU A 88 -6.78 11.97 14.83
N ASN A 89 -7.78 11.54 14.06
CA ASN A 89 -8.14 10.13 13.95
C ASN A 89 -7.00 9.30 13.32
N MET A 90 -6.38 9.82 12.25
CA MET A 90 -5.21 9.22 11.63
C MET A 90 -4.02 9.15 12.58
N THR A 91 -3.69 10.25 13.26
CA THR A 91 -2.63 10.29 14.29
C THR A 91 -2.91 9.30 15.41
N PHE A 92 -4.16 9.17 15.84
CA PHE A 92 -4.57 8.18 16.85
C PHE A 92 -4.34 6.75 16.36
N HIS A 93 -4.71 6.42 15.12
CA HIS A 93 -4.44 5.10 14.53
C HIS A 93 -2.94 4.83 14.40
N ALA A 94 -2.17 5.79 13.92
CA ALA A 94 -0.70 5.69 13.85
C ALA A 94 -0.10 5.53 15.25
N SER A 95 -0.62 6.23 16.26
CA SER A 95 -0.14 6.16 17.64
C SER A 95 -0.50 4.82 18.29
N ILE A 96 -1.70 4.27 18.07
CA ILE A 96 -2.06 2.92 18.50
C ILE A 96 -1.13 1.90 17.84
N PHE A 97 -0.87 2.04 16.54
CA PHE A 97 0.01 1.14 15.82
C PHE A 97 1.45 1.22 16.31
N LEU A 98 2.00 2.43 16.50
CA LEU A 98 3.34 2.65 17.05
C LEU A 98 3.46 2.20 18.50
N PHE A 99 2.46 2.48 19.34
CA PHE A 99 2.42 2.01 20.73
C PHE A 99 2.37 0.48 20.78
N TRP A 100 1.52 -0.13 19.96
CA TRP A 100 1.46 -1.58 19.82
C TRP A 100 2.81 -2.14 19.35
N MET A 101 3.45 -1.50 18.36
CA MET A 101 4.76 -1.92 17.85
C MET A 101 5.86 -1.77 18.92
N ALA A 102 5.91 -0.65 19.63
CA ALA A 102 6.84 -0.40 20.73
C ALA A 102 6.69 -1.44 21.84
N THR A 103 5.46 -1.70 22.28
CA THR A 103 5.18 -2.62 23.37
C THR A 103 5.35 -4.09 22.99
N ASN A 104 5.05 -4.47 21.74
CA ASN A 104 5.05 -5.87 21.33
C ASN A 104 6.29 -6.30 20.53
N VAL A 105 6.99 -5.36 19.89
CA VAL A 105 8.20 -5.64 19.08
C VAL A 105 9.46 -5.22 19.82
N PHE A 106 9.52 -3.97 20.28
CA PHE A 106 10.76 -3.41 20.85
C PHE A 106 10.94 -3.70 22.34
N PHE A 107 9.85 -3.74 23.11
CA PHE A 107 9.89 -3.95 24.57
C PHE A 107 8.96 -5.09 25.04
N PRO A 108 9.17 -6.34 24.58
CA PRO A 108 8.29 -7.45 24.94
C PRO A 108 8.36 -7.74 26.44
N LYS A 109 7.26 -7.50 27.17
CA LYS A 109 7.18 -7.70 28.63
C LYS A 109 6.91 -9.13 29.08
N VAL A 110 6.54 -10.06 28.19
CA VAL A 110 6.25 -11.46 28.57
C VAL A 110 6.79 -12.44 27.53
N VAL A 111 7.71 -13.29 27.97
CA VAL A 111 8.32 -14.38 27.22
C VAL A 111 7.46 -15.64 27.38
N THR A 112 6.51 -15.87 26.48
CA THR A 112 6.02 -17.22 26.17
C THR A 112 5.54 -17.23 24.72
N LEU A 113 6.45 -17.65 23.83
CA LEU A 113 6.32 -17.74 22.36
C LEU A 113 5.70 -16.52 21.69
N PRO A 114 6.50 -15.67 21.02
CA PRO A 114 6.16 -14.27 20.84
C PRO A 114 4.85 -14.14 20.07
N VAL A 115 3.93 -13.31 20.56
CA VAL A 115 2.83 -12.79 19.74
C VAL A 115 3.41 -12.18 18.46
N TRP A 116 4.63 -11.65 18.47
CA TRP A 116 5.37 -11.30 17.26
C TRP A 116 5.68 -12.48 16.33
N LYS A 117 5.96 -13.68 16.84
CA LYS A 117 6.08 -14.91 16.04
C LYS A 117 4.71 -15.32 15.52
N GLN A 118 3.60 -15.15 16.25
CA GLN A 118 2.25 -15.39 15.75
C GLN A 118 1.76 -14.34 14.76
N VAL A 119 2.14 -13.07 14.94
CA VAL A 119 1.81 -11.94 14.08
C VAL A 119 2.70 -11.95 12.85
N MET A 120 3.98 -12.28 12.95
CA MET A 120 4.82 -12.59 11.78
C MET A 120 4.37 -13.89 11.11
N THR A 121 3.90 -14.90 11.86
CA THR A 121 3.29 -16.11 11.28
C THR A 121 1.91 -15.81 10.65
N SER A 122 1.24 -14.73 11.06
CA SER A 122 -0.06 -14.30 10.54
C SER A 122 0.07 -13.32 9.35
N TYR A 123 0.96 -12.34 9.46
CA TYR A 123 1.30 -11.36 8.41
C TYR A 123 2.24 -11.91 7.35
N PHE A 124 3.19 -12.78 7.72
CA PHE A 124 4.19 -13.32 6.79
C PHE A 124 4.11 -14.84 6.60
N GLY A 125 3.34 -15.58 7.41
CA GLY A 125 3.38 -17.05 7.38
C GLY A 125 4.52 -17.61 8.24
N ALA A 126 4.38 -18.86 8.70
CA ALA A 126 5.32 -19.48 9.64
C ALA A 126 6.78 -19.32 9.20
N THR A 127 7.70 -19.05 10.14
CA THR A 127 9.10 -18.64 9.91
C THR A 127 9.96 -19.59 9.05
N SER A 128 9.50 -20.81 8.77
CA SER A 128 10.14 -21.72 7.80
C SER A 128 9.69 -21.51 6.34
N TYR A 129 8.69 -20.69 6.08
CA TYR A 129 8.06 -20.53 4.77
C TYR A 129 8.28 -19.16 4.14
N VAL A 130 8.70 -18.16 4.93
CA VAL A 130 8.93 -16.80 4.42
C VAL A 130 10.27 -16.74 3.73
N ASN A 131 10.26 -16.32 2.46
CA ASN A 131 11.48 -16.07 1.72
C ASN A 131 12.32 -15.01 2.45
N ARG A 132 13.59 -15.33 2.77
CA ARG A 132 14.52 -14.40 3.45
C ARG A 132 14.59 -13.04 2.76
N LEU A 133 14.45 -13.02 1.44
CA LEU A 133 14.43 -11.80 0.65
C LEU A 133 13.24 -10.88 1.01
N LEU A 134 12.05 -11.45 1.23
CA LEU A 134 10.86 -10.67 1.59
C LEU A 134 11.01 -10.05 2.98
N PHE A 135 11.61 -10.78 3.92
CA PHE A 135 11.91 -10.25 5.24
C PHE A 135 12.89 -9.07 5.16
N VAL A 136 14.00 -9.23 4.43
CA VAL A 136 14.99 -8.15 4.26
C VAL A 136 14.37 -6.92 3.60
N VAL A 137 13.60 -7.09 2.53
CA VAL A 137 12.91 -5.97 1.86
C VAL A 137 11.86 -5.33 2.76
N GLY A 138 11.12 -6.14 3.54
CA GLY A 138 10.15 -5.63 4.50
C GLY A 138 10.78 -4.79 5.61
N GLU A 139 11.93 -5.21 6.13
CA GLU A 139 12.67 -4.42 7.13
C GLU A 139 13.27 -3.14 6.51
N LEU A 140 13.81 -3.22 5.28
CA LEU A 140 14.27 -2.02 4.56
C LEU A 140 13.13 -1.03 4.32
N GLY A 141 11.96 -1.50 3.90
CA GLY A 141 10.77 -0.67 3.71
C GLY A 141 10.29 0.03 4.99
N LYS A 142 10.45 -0.60 6.16
CA LYS A 142 10.12 0.06 7.45
C LYS A 142 11.09 1.19 7.77
N VAL A 143 12.38 0.98 7.49
CA VAL A 143 13.39 2.02 7.69
C VAL A 143 13.08 3.22 6.80
N THR A 144 12.76 2.99 5.51
CA THR A 144 12.42 4.05 4.57
C THR A 144 11.13 4.79 4.94
N THR A 145 10.13 4.09 5.46
CA THR A 145 8.89 4.70 5.99
C THR A 145 9.15 5.72 7.10
N LEU A 146 10.21 5.54 7.91
CA LEU A 146 10.55 6.46 8.99
C LEU A 146 11.53 7.55 8.54
N SER A 147 12.50 7.21 7.70
CA SER A 147 13.51 8.18 7.24
C SER A 147 12.93 9.19 6.25
N ASN A 148 12.01 8.81 5.35
CA ASN A 148 11.41 9.71 4.36
C ASN A 148 10.70 10.91 5.04
N PRO A 149 9.77 10.72 6.01
CA PRO A 149 9.15 11.83 6.73
C PRO A 149 10.16 12.75 7.45
N ILE A 150 11.23 12.18 8.01
CA ILE A 150 12.26 12.96 8.71
C ILE A 150 13.04 13.83 7.70
N ALA A 151 13.44 13.26 6.57
CA ALA A 151 14.10 14.00 5.50
C ALA A 151 13.21 15.15 4.98
N ILE A 152 11.92 14.87 4.74
CA ILE A 152 10.95 15.89 4.32
C ILE A 152 10.72 16.96 5.39
N PHE A 153 10.69 16.58 6.68
CA PHE A 153 10.58 17.54 7.77
C PHE A 153 11.77 18.51 7.76
N ILE A 154 12.99 17.98 7.70
CA ILE A 154 14.23 18.76 7.67
C ILE A 154 14.23 19.68 6.43
N LEU A 155 13.85 19.16 5.26
CA LEU A 155 13.75 19.94 4.02
C LEU A 155 12.70 21.04 4.11
N SER A 156 11.55 20.77 4.71
CA SER A 156 10.49 21.78 4.87
C SER A 156 10.91 22.92 5.81
N VAL A 157 11.72 22.63 6.83
CA VAL A 157 12.20 23.65 7.78
C VAL A 157 13.36 24.46 7.18
N THR A 158 14.31 23.79 6.54
CA THR A 158 15.51 24.42 5.98
C THR A 158 15.24 25.12 4.64
N SER A 159 14.48 24.48 3.76
CA SER A 159 14.35 24.84 2.34
C SER A 159 12.91 24.59 1.80
N PRO A 160 11.87 25.26 2.32
CA PRO A 160 10.45 24.96 2.03
C PRO A 160 10.00 25.16 0.57
N CYS A 161 10.85 25.76 -0.27
CA CYS A 161 10.60 25.96 -1.70
C CYS A 161 11.27 24.91 -2.59
N THR A 162 11.99 23.94 -2.03
CA THR A 162 12.69 22.93 -2.83
C THR A 162 11.81 21.70 -3.04
N PRO A 163 11.69 21.15 -4.26
CA PRO A 163 11.01 19.86 -4.48
C PRO A 163 11.63 18.74 -3.62
N PRO A 164 10.86 17.74 -3.15
CA PRO A 164 9.48 17.34 -3.50
C PRO A 164 8.40 17.96 -2.60
N VAL A 165 8.76 18.97 -1.83
CA VAL A 165 7.92 19.60 -0.82
C VAL A 165 6.68 20.22 -1.49
N VAL A 166 5.47 19.76 -1.13
CA VAL A 166 4.19 20.21 -1.75
C VAL A 166 4.03 21.74 -1.68
N THR A 167 4.66 22.36 -0.69
CA THR A 167 4.56 23.79 -0.46
C THR A 167 5.29 24.61 -1.50
N ALA A 168 6.28 24.05 -2.21
CA ALA A 168 6.90 24.69 -3.36
C ALA A 168 5.87 24.99 -4.46
N LEU A 169 4.82 24.16 -4.60
CA LEU A 169 3.75 24.34 -5.58
C LEU A 169 2.64 25.28 -5.09
N LEU A 170 2.39 25.32 -3.77
CA LEU A 170 1.26 26.06 -3.19
C LEU A 170 1.62 27.49 -2.76
N LEU A 171 2.88 27.76 -2.41
CA LEU A 171 3.31 29.06 -1.91
C LEU A 171 3.72 29.98 -3.07
N PRO A 172 3.02 31.12 -3.29
CA PRO A 172 3.40 32.09 -4.32
C PRO A 172 4.81 32.65 -4.12
N ALA A 173 5.29 32.68 -2.86
CA ALA A 173 6.63 33.14 -2.51
C ALA A 173 7.74 32.29 -3.14
N CYS A 174 7.49 31.01 -3.43
CA CYS A 174 8.47 30.11 -4.06
C CYS A 174 8.60 30.33 -5.58
N ARG A 175 7.81 31.22 -6.18
CA ARG A 175 7.83 31.47 -7.63
C ARG A 175 9.10 32.19 -8.10
N ASN A 176 9.74 32.97 -7.23
CA ASN A 176 10.87 33.84 -7.59
C ASN A 176 12.24 33.23 -7.26
N GLY A 177 12.30 31.97 -6.82
CA GLY A 177 13.54 31.27 -6.50
C GLY A 177 13.41 30.37 -5.27
N TRP A 178 14.42 29.52 -5.05
CA TRP A 178 14.42 28.54 -3.97
C TRP A 178 15.01 29.08 -2.66
N ASP A 179 15.87 30.10 -2.74
CA ASP A 179 16.69 30.53 -1.61
C ASP A 179 16.03 31.61 -0.73
N ASN A 180 15.01 32.31 -1.23
CA ASN A 180 14.48 33.52 -0.59
C ASN A 180 13.04 33.38 -0.10
N VAL A 181 12.89 32.78 1.08
CA VAL A 181 11.62 32.77 1.82
C VAL A 181 11.72 33.68 3.04
N GLY A 182 12.06 34.95 2.80
CA GLY A 182 12.33 35.95 3.83
C GLY A 182 11.12 36.35 4.69
N GLY A 183 9.91 35.86 4.38
CA GLY A 183 8.68 36.25 5.07
C GLY A 183 8.05 35.21 5.99
N LEU A 184 8.54 33.96 6.01
CA LEU A 184 7.95 32.89 6.82
C LEU A 184 8.62 32.81 8.19
N LEU A 185 7.82 32.99 9.25
CA LEU A 185 8.29 32.86 10.64
C LEU A 185 8.74 31.41 10.91
N VAL A 186 9.73 31.23 11.77
CA VAL A 186 10.32 29.90 12.08
C VAL A 186 9.26 28.89 12.53
N TRP A 187 8.30 29.31 13.38
CA TRP A 187 7.23 28.43 13.84
C TRP A 187 6.30 27.98 12.70
N GLN A 188 6.08 28.83 11.68
CA GLN A 188 5.27 28.47 10.51
C GLN A 188 5.99 27.40 9.69
N LYS A 189 7.32 27.49 9.55
CA LYS A 189 8.13 26.47 8.86
C LYS A 189 8.08 25.12 9.60
N ILE A 190 8.15 25.13 10.92
CA ILE A 190 8.04 23.91 11.75
C ILE A 190 6.65 23.26 11.57
N LEU A 191 5.58 24.05 11.69
CA LEU A 191 4.22 23.54 11.51
C LEU A 191 4.01 22.95 10.12
N LEU A 192 4.56 23.62 9.10
CA LEU A 192 4.53 23.16 7.72
C LEU A 192 5.30 21.85 7.53
N GLY A 193 6.49 21.74 8.12
CA GLY A 193 7.27 20.52 8.09
C GLY A 193 6.58 19.35 8.79
N LEU A 194 5.96 19.57 9.95
CA LEU A 194 5.20 18.53 10.65
C LEU A 194 4.02 18.03 9.80
N TRP A 195 3.28 18.96 9.20
CA TRP A 195 2.16 18.61 8.32
C TRP A 195 2.62 17.80 7.10
N GLN A 196 3.75 18.15 6.50
CA GLN A 196 4.29 17.41 5.36
C GLN A 196 4.82 16.03 5.76
N ALA A 197 5.62 15.94 6.81
CA ALA A 197 6.12 14.67 7.32
C ALA A 197 4.97 13.71 7.63
N PHE A 198 3.91 14.21 8.28
CA PHE A 198 2.70 13.43 8.56
C PHE A 198 1.98 12.97 7.28
N SER A 199 1.87 13.85 6.28
CA SER A 199 1.24 13.53 4.99
C SER A 199 2.02 12.44 4.25
N TRP A 200 3.34 12.55 4.19
CA TRP A 200 4.22 11.54 3.58
C TRP A 200 4.17 10.21 4.32
N MET A 201 4.25 10.22 5.65
CA MET A 201 4.11 9.01 6.46
C MET A 201 2.78 8.30 6.20
N THR A 202 1.70 9.07 6.02
CA THR A 202 0.37 8.54 5.69
C THR A 202 0.35 7.91 4.30
N ILE A 203 0.92 8.59 3.30
CA ILE A 203 1.01 8.09 1.92
C ILE A 203 1.81 6.78 1.88
N ASP A 204 2.99 6.77 2.49
CA ASP A 204 3.87 5.59 2.54
C ASP A 204 3.16 4.42 3.24
N SER A 205 2.47 4.68 4.36
CA SER A 205 1.71 3.66 5.08
C SER A 205 0.59 3.06 4.22
N VAL A 206 -0.12 3.86 3.43
CA VAL A 206 -1.17 3.38 2.52
C VAL A 206 -0.56 2.55 1.39
N ILE A 207 0.54 3.01 0.80
CA ILE A 207 1.22 2.29 -0.29
C ILE A 207 1.73 0.94 0.22
N ILE A 208 2.37 0.91 1.38
CA ILE A 208 2.87 -0.33 1.99
C ILE A 208 1.71 -1.27 2.32
N LEU A 209 0.62 -0.76 2.91
CA LEU A 209 -0.56 -1.57 3.19
C LEU A 209 -1.12 -2.19 1.90
N MET A 210 -1.21 -1.40 0.84
CA MET A 210 -1.73 -1.82 -0.46
C MET A 210 -0.80 -2.86 -1.13
N LEU A 211 0.50 -2.61 -1.21
CA LEU A 211 1.46 -3.52 -1.82
C LEU A 211 1.64 -4.80 -0.98
N ALA A 212 1.90 -4.68 0.31
CA ALA A 212 2.18 -5.83 1.17
C ALA A 212 0.93 -6.69 1.39
N ASN A 213 -0.19 -6.10 1.82
CA ASN A 213 -1.34 -6.89 2.24
C ASN A 213 -2.28 -7.25 1.09
N LEU A 214 -2.42 -6.40 0.05
CA LEU A 214 -3.33 -6.68 -1.06
C LEU A 214 -2.65 -7.34 -2.26
N MET A 215 -1.32 -7.22 -2.42
CA MET A 215 -0.58 -7.90 -3.51
C MET A 215 0.28 -9.06 -3.03
N VAL A 216 1.26 -8.77 -2.17
CA VAL A 216 2.31 -9.73 -1.80
C VAL A 216 1.73 -10.88 -0.98
N TYR A 217 0.94 -10.57 0.04
CA TYR A 217 0.40 -11.57 0.95
C TYR A 217 -0.49 -12.64 0.25
N PRO A 218 -1.49 -12.26 -0.58
CA PRO A 218 -2.27 -13.27 -1.32
C PRO A 218 -1.43 -14.08 -2.29
N ALA A 219 -0.44 -13.48 -2.97
CA ALA A 219 0.44 -14.18 -3.90
C ALA A 219 1.32 -15.22 -3.21
N GLU A 220 1.96 -14.87 -2.08
CA GLU A 220 2.72 -15.81 -1.28
C GLU A 220 1.82 -16.93 -0.74
N MET A 221 0.64 -16.58 -0.22
CA MET A 221 -0.31 -17.57 0.28
C MET A 221 -0.73 -18.57 -0.80
N MET A 222 -0.99 -18.11 -2.03
CA MET A 222 -1.26 -18.99 -3.17
C MET A 222 -0.07 -19.90 -3.49
N THR A 223 1.15 -19.35 -3.49
CA THR A 223 2.39 -20.10 -3.75
C THR A 223 2.58 -21.21 -2.72
N LEU A 224 2.52 -20.88 -1.43
CA LEU A 224 2.68 -21.83 -0.33
C LEU A 224 1.62 -22.93 -0.35
N ARG A 225 0.36 -22.58 -0.65
CA ARG A 225 -0.70 -23.57 -0.79
C ARG A 225 -0.44 -24.51 -1.96
N VAL A 226 -0.02 -24.00 -3.12
CA VAL A 226 0.29 -24.82 -4.28
C VAL A 226 1.46 -25.76 -4.02
N ASP A 227 2.53 -25.27 -3.37
CA ASP A 227 3.70 -26.08 -3.01
C ASP A 227 3.35 -27.16 -1.97
N SER A 228 2.45 -26.86 -1.03
CA SER A 228 1.93 -27.85 -0.09
C SER A 228 1.11 -28.93 -0.82
N LEU A 229 0.24 -28.51 -1.75
CA LEU A 229 -0.57 -29.40 -2.56
C LEU A 229 0.29 -30.28 -3.47
N GLU A 230 1.45 -29.82 -3.93
CA GLU A 230 2.40 -30.63 -4.71
C GLU A 230 2.88 -31.84 -3.91
N LYS A 231 3.28 -31.64 -2.66
CA LYS A 231 3.75 -32.71 -1.77
C LYS A 231 2.63 -33.67 -1.40
N GLU A 232 1.42 -33.15 -1.23
CA GLU A 232 0.25 -33.94 -0.83
C GLU A 232 -0.40 -34.69 -2.00
N ALA A 233 -0.41 -34.12 -3.21
CA ALA A 233 -0.99 -34.75 -4.40
C ALA A 233 -0.25 -36.05 -4.79
N ILE A 234 1.03 -36.17 -4.44
CA ILE A 234 1.80 -37.41 -4.59
C ILE A 234 1.27 -38.51 -3.65
N LYS A 235 0.74 -38.13 -2.48
CA LYS A 235 0.25 -39.07 -1.46
C LYS A 235 -1.24 -39.38 -1.58
N SER A 236 -2.04 -38.41 -2.00
CA SER A 236 -3.50 -38.53 -2.09
C SER A 236 -4.05 -37.63 -3.20
N SER A 237 -4.77 -38.25 -4.12
CA SER A 237 -5.44 -37.57 -5.23
C SER A 237 -6.63 -36.72 -4.78
N GLU A 238 -7.24 -37.00 -3.62
CA GLU A 238 -8.43 -36.27 -3.14
C GLU A 238 -8.10 -34.83 -2.75
N LYS A 239 -6.90 -34.60 -2.22
CA LYS A 239 -6.47 -33.27 -1.75
C LYS A 239 -6.29 -32.27 -2.89
N ILE A 240 -6.19 -32.71 -4.14
CA ILE A 240 -6.04 -31.79 -5.28
C ILE A 240 -7.25 -30.87 -5.47
N ARG A 241 -8.42 -31.21 -4.90
CA ARG A 241 -9.62 -30.35 -4.93
C ARG A 241 -9.36 -28.97 -4.34
N PHE A 242 -8.44 -28.85 -3.37
CA PHE A 242 -8.05 -27.56 -2.79
C PHE A 242 -7.40 -26.60 -3.79
N TYR A 243 -6.87 -27.09 -4.92
CA TYR A 243 -6.37 -26.23 -5.99
C TYR A 243 -7.45 -25.30 -6.55
N ARG A 244 -8.73 -25.73 -6.55
CA ARG A 244 -9.86 -24.87 -6.98
C ARG A 244 -10.06 -23.68 -6.04
N VAL A 245 -9.81 -23.84 -4.75
CA VAL A 245 -9.88 -22.72 -3.78
C VAL A 245 -8.80 -21.69 -4.12
N THR A 246 -7.61 -22.13 -4.49
CA THR A 246 -6.53 -21.23 -4.92
C THR A 246 -6.88 -20.50 -6.23
N GLN A 247 -7.55 -21.17 -7.18
CA GLN A 247 -8.06 -20.50 -8.39
C GLN A 247 -9.14 -19.45 -8.08
N VAL A 248 -9.96 -19.66 -7.06
CA VAL A 248 -10.93 -18.63 -6.61
C VAL A 248 -10.19 -17.43 -6.02
N LEU A 249 -9.14 -17.66 -5.22
CA LEU A 249 -8.31 -16.60 -4.65
C LEU A 249 -7.59 -15.80 -5.74
N GLU A 250 -7.06 -16.46 -6.77
CA GLU A 250 -6.48 -15.82 -7.95
C GLU A 250 -7.49 -14.89 -8.64
N LYS A 251 -8.72 -15.36 -8.88
CA LYS A 251 -9.78 -14.56 -9.49
C LYS A 251 -10.15 -13.35 -8.63
N LEU A 252 -10.26 -13.53 -7.32
CA LEU A 252 -10.54 -12.44 -6.39
C LEU A 252 -9.43 -11.39 -6.41
N MET A 253 -8.17 -11.82 -6.39
CA MET A 253 -7.03 -10.92 -6.48
C MET A 253 -7.01 -10.16 -7.81
N ASN A 254 -7.27 -10.82 -8.93
CA ASN A 254 -7.35 -10.18 -10.24
C ASN A 254 -8.54 -9.21 -10.36
N ASP A 255 -9.65 -9.48 -9.66
CA ASP A 255 -10.80 -8.56 -9.62
C ASP A 255 -10.49 -7.30 -8.80
N VAL A 256 -9.85 -7.45 -7.64
CA VAL A 256 -9.38 -6.32 -6.81
C VAL A 256 -8.37 -5.45 -7.57
N TRP A 257 -7.46 -6.08 -8.30
CA TRP A 257 -6.42 -5.41 -9.09
C TRP A 257 -6.81 -5.14 -10.54
N ARG A 258 -8.10 -5.20 -10.85
CA ARG A 258 -8.59 -4.88 -12.19
C ARG A 258 -8.28 -3.42 -12.53
N LYS A 259 -8.30 -3.11 -13.83
CA LYS A 259 -8.22 -1.73 -14.32
C LYS A 259 -9.23 -0.83 -13.58
N PRO A 260 -8.82 0.37 -13.12
CA PRO A 260 -7.55 1.04 -13.45
C PRO A 260 -6.41 0.82 -12.42
N LEU A 261 -6.64 0.07 -11.34
CA LEU A 261 -5.77 0.09 -10.15
C LEU A 261 -4.35 -0.41 -10.45
N MET A 262 -4.22 -1.57 -11.10
CA MET A 262 -2.91 -2.13 -11.45
C MET A 262 -2.14 -1.24 -12.42
N ALA A 263 -2.82 -0.66 -13.41
CA ALA A 263 -2.18 0.24 -14.39
C ALA A 263 -1.69 1.53 -13.74
N ILE A 264 -2.47 2.14 -12.84
CA ILE A 264 -2.06 3.32 -12.07
C ILE A 264 -0.88 2.98 -11.16
N GLY A 265 -0.91 1.82 -10.50
CA GLY A 265 0.19 1.36 -9.65
C GLY A 265 1.49 1.18 -10.43
N LEU A 266 1.44 0.47 -11.56
CA LEU A 266 2.59 0.27 -12.47
C LEU A 266 3.13 1.61 -12.98
N LEU A 267 2.26 2.49 -13.46
CA LEU A 267 2.65 3.82 -13.96
C LEU A 267 3.33 4.66 -12.86
N GLY A 268 2.75 4.66 -11.65
CA GLY A 268 3.31 5.39 -10.51
C GLY A 268 4.71 4.90 -10.15
N ILE A 269 4.92 3.59 -10.12
CA ILE A 269 6.23 2.97 -9.86
C ILE A 269 7.25 3.35 -10.95
N ILE A 270 6.86 3.29 -12.23
CA ILE A 270 7.74 3.64 -13.35
C ILE A 270 8.15 5.13 -13.30
N ILE A 271 7.19 6.04 -13.07
CA ILE A 271 7.46 7.47 -12.97
C ILE A 271 8.38 7.76 -11.79
N ALA A 272 8.10 7.16 -10.62
CA ALA A 272 8.88 7.41 -9.42
C ALA A 272 10.33 6.91 -9.56
N GLU A 273 10.53 5.69 -10.06
CA GLU A 273 11.85 5.12 -10.33
C GLU A 273 12.63 5.92 -11.37
N THR A 274 11.99 6.32 -12.47
CA THR A 274 12.69 7.08 -13.52
C THR A 274 13.04 8.48 -13.04
N THR A 275 12.14 9.13 -12.30
CA THR A 275 12.39 10.47 -11.75
C THR A 275 13.53 10.44 -10.73
N SER A 276 13.58 9.42 -9.86
CA SER A 276 14.66 9.29 -8.89
C SER A 276 16.00 9.07 -9.59
N LEU A 277 16.09 8.12 -10.52
CA LEU A 277 17.32 7.86 -11.29
C LEU A 277 17.77 9.10 -12.08
N TYR A 278 16.82 9.85 -12.65
CA TYR A 278 17.12 11.10 -13.37
C TYR A 278 17.76 12.13 -12.45
N VAL A 279 17.13 12.44 -11.31
CA VAL A 279 17.65 13.42 -10.35
C VAL A 279 19.02 13.00 -9.80
N LEU A 280 19.20 11.71 -9.49
CA LEU A 280 20.48 11.18 -9.01
C LEU A 280 21.59 11.31 -10.06
N THR A 281 21.26 11.15 -11.34
CA THR A 281 22.23 11.21 -12.43
C THR A 281 22.58 12.67 -12.79
N THR A 282 21.59 13.54 -12.95
CA THR A 282 21.82 14.90 -13.47
C THR A 282 22.23 15.90 -12.39
N SER A 283 21.78 15.69 -11.16
CA SER A 283 21.74 16.74 -10.14
C SER A 283 22.46 16.39 -8.85
N SER A 284 23.16 15.25 -8.79
CA SER A 284 23.88 14.80 -7.58
C SER A 284 24.90 15.79 -7.03
N SER A 285 25.52 16.62 -7.90
CA SER A 285 26.48 17.65 -7.48
C SER A 285 25.86 18.99 -7.11
N LYS A 286 24.60 19.25 -7.49
CA LYS A 286 23.91 20.54 -7.30
C LYS A 286 22.90 20.51 -6.16
N VAL A 287 22.49 19.32 -5.75
CA VAL A 287 21.38 19.10 -4.82
C VAL A 287 21.90 18.95 -3.40
N THR A 288 21.13 19.44 -2.42
CA THR A 288 21.49 19.32 -1.01
C THR A 288 21.46 17.85 -0.56
N VAL A 289 22.32 17.51 0.40
CA VAL A 289 22.47 16.13 0.90
C VAL A 289 21.13 15.47 1.29
N PRO A 290 20.18 16.14 1.98
CA PRO A 290 18.92 15.49 2.36
C PRO A 290 18.00 15.17 1.17
N ILE A 291 18.06 15.96 0.10
CA ILE A 291 17.30 15.67 -1.13
C ILE A 291 17.95 14.51 -1.87
N LEU A 292 19.28 14.48 -1.94
CA LEU A 292 20.02 13.38 -2.53
C LEU A 292 19.69 12.07 -1.80
N GLU A 293 19.74 12.07 -0.47
CA GLU A 293 19.37 10.93 0.37
C GLU A 293 17.92 10.47 0.10
N PHE A 294 16.97 11.41 0.02
CA PHE A 294 15.57 11.13 -0.29
C PHE A 294 15.40 10.41 -1.64
N PHE A 295 16.05 10.90 -2.72
CA PHE A 295 15.95 10.24 -4.02
C PHE A 295 16.67 8.90 -4.07
N ILE A 296 17.76 8.71 -3.33
CA ILE A 296 18.42 7.41 -3.18
C ILE A 296 17.45 6.41 -2.53
N MET A 297 16.78 6.80 -1.44
CA MET A 297 15.82 5.95 -0.76
C MET A 297 14.64 5.58 -1.66
N ILE A 298 14.04 6.56 -2.35
CA ILE A 298 12.96 6.30 -3.32
C ILE A 298 13.41 5.34 -4.42
N GLY A 299 14.57 5.58 -5.05
CA GLY A 299 15.08 4.69 -6.08
C GLY A 299 15.34 3.27 -5.56
N ALA A 300 15.90 3.13 -4.36
CA ALA A 300 16.10 1.82 -3.76
C ALA A 300 14.77 1.10 -3.45
N ASP A 301 13.77 1.82 -2.94
CA ASP A 301 12.44 1.29 -2.64
C ASP A 301 11.74 0.80 -3.91
N PHE A 302 11.67 1.63 -4.96
CA PHE A 302 11.00 1.25 -6.21
C PHE A 302 11.77 0.18 -6.99
N PHE A 303 13.10 0.20 -6.98
CA PHE A 303 13.90 -0.90 -7.48
C PHE A 303 13.57 -2.22 -6.77
N GLY A 304 13.45 -2.19 -5.45
CA GLY A 304 13.04 -3.33 -4.62
C GLY A 304 11.62 -3.81 -4.93
N VAL A 305 10.66 -2.89 -5.10
CA VAL A 305 9.30 -3.23 -5.52
C VAL A 305 9.30 -3.91 -6.90
N ILE A 306 9.98 -3.34 -7.89
CA ILE A 306 10.03 -3.91 -9.24
C ILE A 306 10.64 -5.33 -9.19
N HIS A 307 11.80 -5.50 -8.55
CA HIS A 307 12.52 -6.78 -8.61
C HIS A 307 12.00 -7.85 -7.65
N VAL A 308 11.50 -7.46 -6.48
CA VAL A 308 11.08 -8.42 -5.44
C VAL A 308 9.58 -8.62 -5.46
N VAL A 309 8.79 -7.54 -5.39
CA VAL A 309 7.32 -7.66 -5.34
C VAL A 309 6.79 -8.29 -6.63
N TYR A 310 7.17 -7.79 -7.80
CA TYR A 310 6.68 -8.38 -9.06
C TYR A 310 7.22 -9.78 -9.33
N ARG A 311 8.41 -10.12 -8.81
CA ARG A 311 8.90 -11.49 -8.84
C ARG A 311 8.01 -12.41 -7.99
N ILE A 312 7.57 -11.97 -6.81
CA ILE A 312 6.63 -12.72 -5.96
C ILE A 312 5.30 -12.95 -6.68
N LEU A 313 4.78 -11.95 -7.40
CA LEU A 313 3.55 -12.10 -8.19
C LEU A 313 3.66 -13.16 -9.30
N SER A 314 4.87 -13.47 -9.76
CA SER A 314 5.10 -14.54 -10.73
C SER A 314 5.17 -15.95 -10.10
N LEU A 315 5.40 -16.06 -8.79
CA LEU A 315 5.61 -17.35 -8.12
C LEU A 315 4.40 -18.29 -8.17
N PRO A 316 3.14 -17.84 -7.96
CA PRO A 316 1.97 -18.71 -8.10
C PRO A 316 1.88 -19.37 -9.47
N HIS A 317 2.29 -18.65 -10.53
CA HIS A 317 2.30 -19.16 -11.89
C HIS A 317 3.34 -20.27 -12.07
N LEU A 318 4.55 -20.06 -11.56
CA LEU A 318 5.64 -21.04 -11.64
C LEU A 318 5.33 -22.29 -10.81
N SER A 319 4.89 -22.12 -9.57
CA SER A 319 4.51 -23.22 -8.68
C SER A 319 3.34 -24.02 -9.26
N SER A 320 2.31 -23.37 -9.81
CA SER A 320 1.17 -24.09 -10.39
C SER A 320 1.54 -24.88 -11.66
N LYS A 321 2.40 -24.33 -12.52
CA LYS A 321 2.95 -25.06 -13.67
C LYS A 321 3.74 -26.29 -13.23
N LYS A 322 4.57 -26.14 -12.19
CA LYS A 322 5.38 -27.22 -11.62
C LYS A 322 4.48 -28.31 -11.03
N LEU A 323 3.48 -27.95 -10.23
CA LEU A 323 2.47 -28.86 -9.70
C LEU A 323 1.79 -29.66 -10.82
N ILE A 324 1.24 -28.99 -11.84
CA ILE A 324 0.51 -29.67 -12.93
C ILE A 324 1.44 -30.61 -13.70
N ARG A 325 2.69 -30.20 -13.95
CA ARG A 325 3.70 -31.05 -14.62
C ARG A 325 4.03 -32.28 -13.79
N ASN A 326 4.33 -32.11 -12.51
CA ASN A 326 4.73 -33.21 -11.63
C ASN A 326 3.57 -34.17 -11.36
N ALA A 327 2.37 -33.64 -11.16
CA ALA A 327 1.17 -34.45 -11.05
C ALA A 327 0.96 -35.31 -12.30
N LYS A 328 1.11 -34.75 -13.52
CA LYS A 328 1.02 -35.53 -14.78
C LYS A 328 2.05 -36.66 -14.89
N LEU A 329 3.25 -36.49 -14.32
CA LEU A 329 4.30 -37.52 -14.36
C LEU A 329 4.02 -38.68 -13.41
N VAL A 330 3.54 -38.38 -12.20
CA VAL A 330 3.20 -39.40 -11.19
C VAL A 330 1.95 -40.20 -11.59
N GLN A 331 1.07 -39.59 -12.38
CA GLN A 331 -0.24 -40.11 -12.78
C GLN A 331 -0.26 -41.15 -13.91
N LYS A 332 0.90 -41.63 -14.40
CA LYS A 332 0.93 -42.68 -15.45
C LYS A 332 0.39 -44.01 -14.90
N GLY A 333 -0.93 -44.16 -14.85
CA GLY A 333 -1.65 -45.33 -14.33
C GLY A 333 -2.86 -45.01 -13.43
N ASP A 334 -3.14 -43.73 -13.16
CA ASP A 334 -4.15 -43.32 -12.19
C ASP A 334 -5.55 -43.12 -12.80
N SER A 335 -6.57 -42.86 -11.95
CA SER A 335 -7.98 -42.79 -12.39
C SER A 335 -8.23 -41.81 -13.55
N PRO A 336 -9.04 -42.18 -14.57
CA PRO A 336 -9.39 -41.28 -15.70
C PRO A 336 -10.01 -39.96 -15.25
N TRP A 337 -10.69 -39.96 -14.11
CA TRP A 337 -11.27 -38.77 -13.49
C TRP A 337 -10.20 -37.74 -13.12
N PHE A 338 -9.09 -38.16 -12.48
CA PHE A 338 -8.05 -37.23 -12.06
C PHE A 338 -7.31 -36.61 -13.25
N THR A 339 -7.04 -37.41 -14.28
CA THR A 339 -6.45 -36.89 -15.53
C THR A 339 -7.33 -35.81 -16.16
N ARG A 340 -8.66 -36.01 -16.18
CA ARG A 340 -9.62 -34.99 -16.63
C ARG A 340 -9.63 -33.77 -15.71
N PHE A 341 -9.56 -33.97 -14.40
CA PHE A 341 -9.47 -32.89 -13.42
C PHE A 341 -8.23 -32.03 -13.65
N LEU A 342 -7.03 -32.63 -13.74
CA LEU A 342 -5.79 -31.90 -14.04
C LEU A 342 -5.85 -31.16 -15.37
N LYS A 343 -6.44 -31.76 -16.40
CA LYS A 343 -6.62 -31.10 -17.71
C LYS A 343 -7.50 -29.85 -17.61
N SER A 344 -8.45 -29.84 -16.68
CA SER A 344 -9.34 -28.68 -16.42
C SER A 344 -8.73 -27.60 -15.53
N CYS A 345 -7.56 -27.85 -14.93
CA CYS A 345 -6.85 -26.90 -14.08
C CYS A 345 -5.90 -26.04 -14.93
N SER A 346 -6.26 -24.78 -15.13
CA SER A 346 -5.33 -23.78 -15.67
C SER A 346 -4.27 -23.41 -14.62
N PRO A 347 -3.01 -23.15 -15.03
CA PRO A 347 -2.03 -22.51 -14.16
C PRO A 347 -2.55 -21.16 -13.65
N LEU A 348 -2.17 -20.80 -12.42
CA LEU A 348 -2.54 -19.54 -11.80
C LEU A 348 -1.85 -18.39 -12.53
N LYS A 349 -2.55 -17.29 -12.81
CA LYS A 349 -2.04 -16.11 -13.49
C LYS A 349 -2.53 -14.85 -12.78
N ILE A 350 -1.62 -14.17 -12.08
CA ILE A 350 -1.89 -12.83 -11.57
C ILE A 350 -1.78 -11.85 -12.74
N GLY A 351 -2.89 -11.22 -13.08
CA GLY A 351 -3.01 -10.35 -14.25
C GLY A 351 -2.49 -8.93 -14.01
N MET A 352 -2.00 -8.29 -15.08
CA MET A 352 -1.66 -6.86 -15.11
C MET A 352 -2.88 -5.96 -15.43
N GLY A 353 -4.05 -6.58 -15.68
CA GLY A 353 -5.31 -5.90 -15.98
C GLY A 353 -5.58 -5.66 -17.47
N ASP A 354 -4.60 -5.90 -18.35
CA ASP A 354 -4.68 -5.79 -19.82
C ASP A 354 -4.79 -7.14 -20.54
N GLY A 355 -4.88 -8.24 -19.79
CA GLY A 355 -4.83 -9.60 -20.32
C GLY A 355 -3.44 -10.24 -20.22
N ASN A 356 -2.40 -9.45 -19.96
CA ASN A 356 -1.08 -9.96 -19.60
C ASN A 356 -1.04 -10.35 -18.12
N PHE A 357 -0.03 -11.11 -17.73
CA PHE A 357 0.16 -11.61 -16.37
C PHE A 357 1.62 -11.50 -15.96
N PHE A 358 1.87 -11.41 -14.66
CA PHE A 358 3.24 -11.35 -14.13
C PHE A 358 3.95 -12.69 -14.35
N ASP A 359 5.05 -12.63 -15.10
CA ASP A 359 5.93 -13.75 -15.35
C ASP A 359 7.33 -13.51 -14.78
N ARG A 360 8.27 -14.43 -15.02
CA ARG A 360 9.62 -14.36 -14.48
C ARG A 360 10.42 -13.17 -15.05
N LEU A 361 10.09 -12.72 -16.26
CA LEU A 361 10.86 -11.69 -16.98
C LEU A 361 10.25 -10.29 -16.81
N THR A 362 8.99 -10.21 -16.42
CA THR A 362 8.24 -8.97 -16.18
C THR A 362 9.02 -7.93 -15.37
N PRO A 363 9.64 -8.25 -14.21
CA PRO A 363 10.43 -7.27 -13.46
C PRO A 363 11.54 -6.62 -14.28
N PHE A 364 12.27 -7.42 -15.07
CA PHE A 364 13.36 -6.94 -15.91
C PHE A 364 12.84 -6.07 -17.06
N VAL A 365 11.73 -6.46 -17.68
CA VAL A 365 11.10 -5.68 -18.75
C VAL A 365 10.65 -4.31 -18.24
N ILE A 366 10.03 -4.26 -17.06
CA ILE A 366 9.60 -3.00 -16.44
C ILE A 366 10.80 -2.13 -16.08
N TRP A 367 11.84 -2.71 -15.50
CA TRP A 367 13.05 -1.95 -15.14
C TRP A 367 13.80 -1.43 -16.37
N GLN A 368 13.94 -2.27 -17.41
CA GLN A 368 14.51 -1.84 -18.70
C GLN A 368 13.73 -0.65 -19.27
N PHE A 369 12.40 -0.69 -19.21
CA PHE A 369 11.57 0.44 -19.63
C PHE A 369 11.86 1.73 -18.83
N CYS A 370 12.07 1.64 -17.51
CA CYS A 370 12.50 2.79 -16.70
C CYS A 370 13.87 3.34 -17.15
N VAL A 371 14.84 2.46 -17.45
CA VAL A 371 16.17 2.85 -17.95
C VAL A 371 16.08 3.49 -19.33
N ASP A 372 15.28 2.94 -20.24
CA ASP A 372 15.07 3.50 -21.57
C ASP A 372 14.42 4.89 -21.48
N MET A 373 13.45 5.07 -20.57
CA MET A 373 12.82 6.37 -20.33
C MET A 373 13.81 7.37 -19.72
N LEU A 374 14.69 6.94 -18.81
CA LEU A 374 15.78 7.75 -18.27
C LEU A 374 16.73 8.23 -19.37
N VAL A 375 17.19 7.32 -20.24
CA VAL A 375 18.08 7.66 -21.36
C VAL A 375 17.41 8.69 -22.27
N ASN A 376 16.14 8.50 -22.60
CA ASN A 376 15.38 9.46 -23.40
C ASN A 376 15.28 10.84 -22.73
N MET A 377 15.10 10.91 -21.40
CA MET A 377 15.08 12.18 -20.66
C MET A 377 16.46 12.86 -20.61
N LEU A 378 17.56 12.10 -20.67
CA LEU A 378 18.92 12.64 -20.69
C LEU A 378 19.37 13.15 -22.07
N LEU A 379 18.74 12.68 -23.14
CA LEU A 379 19.04 13.08 -24.52
C LEU A 379 18.31 14.36 -24.96
N ILE A 380 17.24 14.73 -24.24
CA ILE A 380 16.50 15.99 -24.42
C ILE A 380 17.26 17.10 -23.68
#